data_AF-E8N5C5-F1
#
_entry.id   AF-E8N5C5-F1
#
_cell.length_a   1.000
_cell.length_b   1.000
_cell.length_c   1.000
_cell.angle_alpha   90.00
_cell.angle_beta   90.00
_cell.angle_gamma   90.00
#
_symmetry.space_group_name_H-M   'P 1'
#
loop_
_entity.id
_entity.type
_entity.pdbx_description
1 polymer ?
#
loop_
_entity_poly.entity_id
_entity_poly.type
_entity_poly.pdbx_seq_one_letter_code
_entity_poly.pdbx_strand_id
1 'polypeptide(L)' 'MDWKKRTLLIGIVVGAITGAIGAFVLIQAGEKTGNPPKLTAGDGVKVGVGLMAVLRLLTELGSR' A
#
# COMPACT_ATOMS: atom_id res chain seq x y z
N MET A 1 -27.21 -6.28 -0.93
CA MET A 1 -25.83 -6.78 -0.75
C MET A 1 -25.45 -6.63 0.72
N ASP A 2 -24.90 -7.67 1.32
CA ASP A 2 -24.35 -7.63 2.69
C ASP A 2 -23.34 -6.49 2.84
N TRP A 3 -23.50 -5.65 3.87
CA TRP A 3 -22.58 -4.55 4.18
C TRP A 3 -21.13 -5.04 4.33
N LYS A 4 -20.94 -6.26 4.84
CA LYS A 4 -19.66 -6.98 4.88
C LYS A 4 -19.00 -7.13 3.50
N LYS A 5 -19.78 -7.59 2.50
CA LYS A 5 -19.29 -7.77 1.13
C LYS A 5 -18.98 -6.43 0.47
N ARG A 6 -19.82 -5.40 0.70
CA ARG A 6 -19.61 -4.05 0.17
C ARG A 6 -18.35 -3.41 0.74
N THR A 7 -18.15 -3.49 2.05
CA THR A 7 -16.94 -2.94 2.70
C THR A 7 -15.68 -3.66 2.24
N LEU A 8 -15.72 -4.99 2.11
CA LEU A 8 -14.59 -5.77 1.59
C LEU A 8 -14.25 -5.35 0.15
N LEU A 9 -15.26 -5.21 -0.71
CA LEU A 9 -15.07 -4.82 -2.10
C LEU A 9 -14.44 -3.42 -2.21
N ILE A 10 -14.93 -2.46 -1.42
CA ILE A 10 -14.37 -1.10 -1.39
C ILE A 10 -12.92 -1.13 -0.90
N GLY A 11 -12.63 -1.87 0.17
CA GLY A 11 -11.27 -2.00 0.70
C GLY A 11 -10.29 -2.58 -0.32
N ILE A 12 -10.70 -3.62 -1.04
CA ILE A 12 -9.89 -4.23 -2.11
C ILE A 12 -9.64 -3.23 -3.24
N VAL A 13 -10.68 -2.55 -3.72
CA VAL A 13 -10.56 -1.59 -4.83
C VAL A 13 -9.63 -0.43 -4.44
N VAL A 14 -9.82 0.14 -3.25
CA VAL A 14 -8.99 1.25 -2.75
C VAL A 14 -7.54 0.80 -2.54
N GLY A 15 -7.33 -0.39 -1.96
CA GLY A 15 -5.99 -0.96 -1.76
C GLY A 15 -5.26 -1.19 -3.08
N ALA A 16 -5.95 -1.75 -4.08
CA ALA A 16 -5.40 -1.98 -5.42
C ALA A 16 -5.03 -0.67 -6.12
N ILE A 17 -5.90 0.34 -6.08
CA ILE A 17 -5.60 1.67 -6.63
C ILE A 17 -4.38 2.28 -5.95
N THR A 18 -4.31 2.21 -4.62
CA THR A 18 -3.19 2.77 -3.85
C THR A 18 -1.87 2.06 -4.19
N GLY A 19 -1.89 0.73 -4.30
CA GLY A 19 -0.74 -0.06 -4.72
C GLY A 19 -0.27 0.28 -6.14
N ALA A 20 -1.21 0.46 -7.08
CA ALA A 20 -0.90 0.85 -8.46
C ALA A 20 -0.25 2.25 -8.53
N ILE A 21 -0.75 3.22 -7.76
CA ILE A 21 -0.15 4.56 -7.65
C ILE A 21 1.27 4.45 -7.09
N GLY A 22 1.48 3.66 -6.03
CA GLY A 22 2.80 3.45 -5.44
C GLY A 22 3.82 2.87 -6.43
N ALA A 23 3.40 1.89 -7.23
CA ALA A 23 4.22 1.32 -8.30
C ALA A 23 4.54 2.37 -9.39
N PHE A 24 3.57 3.17 -9.80
CA PHE A 24 3.77 4.23 -10.78
C PHE A 24 4.77 5.29 -10.31
N VAL A 25 4.69 5.71 -9.04
CA VAL A 25 5.65 6.65 -8.43
C VAL A 25 7.06 6.06 -8.43
N LEU A 26 7.21 4.77 -8.11
CA LEU A 26 8.50 4.09 -8.11
C LEU A 26 9.11 4.02 -9.52
N ILE A 27 8.30 3.69 -10.53
CA ILE A 27 8.73 3.67 -11.93
C ILE A 27 9.19 5.06 -12.37
N GLN A 28 8.37 6.10 -12.12
CA GLN A 28 8.70 7.47 -12.47
C GLN A 28 9.98 7.97 -11.77
N ALA A 29 10.23 7.54 -10.53
CA ALA A 29 11.46 7.86 -9.82
C ALA A 29 12.69 7.22 -10.49
N GLY A 30 12.56 5.98 -10.97
CA GLY A 30 13.61 5.30 -11.74
C GLY A 30 13.89 5.99 -13.07
N GLU A 31 12.84 6.35 -13.81
CA GLU A 31 12.96 7.08 -15.08
C GLU A 31 13.65 8.44 -14.91
N LYS A 32 13.27 9.22 -13.89
CA LYS A 32 13.89 10.52 -13.57
C LYS A 32 15.37 10.41 -13.24
N THR A 33 15.79 9.31 -12.63
CA THR A 33 17.19 9.08 -12.21
C THR A 33 18.02 8.39 -13.29
N GLY A 34 17.39 7.99 -14.41
CA GLY A 34 18.05 7.27 -15.52
C GLY A 34 18.55 5.87 -15.15
N ASN A 35 18.21 5.37 -13.95
CA ASN A 35 18.66 4.10 -13.42
C ASN A 35 17.48 3.34 -12.81
N PRO A 36 17.43 2.00 -12.97
CA PRO A 36 16.39 1.20 -12.32
C PRO A 36 16.44 1.42 -10.81
N PRO A 37 15.28 1.52 -10.13
CA PRO A 37 15.24 1.68 -8.68
C PRO A 37 16.04 0.56 -8.02
N LYS A 38 17.14 0.90 -7.34
CA LYS A 38 17.91 -0.05 -6.55
C LYS A 38 17.14 -0.35 -5.27
N LEU A 39 16.21 -1.29 -5.34
CA LEU A 39 15.49 -1.80 -4.18
C LEU A 39 16.45 -2.61 -3.32
N THR A 40 16.65 -2.18 -2.08
CA THR A 40 17.42 -2.93 -1.09
C THR A 40 16.48 -3.74 -0.20
N ALA A 41 17.01 -4.78 0.47
CA ALA A 41 16.26 -5.49 1.49
C ALA A 41 15.70 -4.55 2.58
N GLY A 42 16.44 -3.47 2.90
CA GLY A 42 16.00 -2.45 3.85
C GLY A 42 14.76 -1.67 3.41
N ASP A 43 14.56 -1.47 2.10
CA ASP A 43 13.37 -0.79 1.59
C ASP A 43 12.13 -1.68 1.66
N GLY A 44 12.29 -2.99 1.45
CA GLY A 44 11.24 -3.97 1.70
C GLY A 44 10.77 -3.97 3.16
N VAL A 45 11.70 -3.86 4.11
CA VAL A 45 11.37 -3.74 5.54
C VAL A 45 10.63 -2.43 5.83
N LYS A 46 11.05 -1.28 5.28
CA LYS A 46 10.35 0.00 5.45
C LYS A 46 8.90 -0.07 4.95
N VAL A 47 8.69 -0.64 3.77
CA VAL A 47 7.35 -0.82 3.19
C VAL A 47 6.50 -1.75 4.07
N GLY A 48 7.07 -2.87 4.53
CA GLY A 48 6.39 -3.81 5.42
C GLY A 48 6.00 -3.19 6.77
N VAL A 49 6.88 -2.42 7.40
CA VAL A 49 6.60 -1.69 8.64
C VAL A 49 5.51 -0.64 8.41
N GLY A 50 5.54 0.07 7.28
CA GLY A 50 4.48 1.02 6.90
C GLY A 50 3.12 0.34 6.75
N LEU A 51 3.06 -0.82 6.08
CA LEU A 51 1.83 -1.60 5.94
C LEU A 51 1.31 -2.08 7.30
N MET A 52 2.19 -2.56 8.17
CA MET A 52 1.83 -2.95 9.54
C MET A 52 1.24 -1.80 10.35
N ALA A 53 1.78 -0.59 10.20
CA ALA A 53 1.23 0.60 10.85
C ALA A 53 -0.20 0.91 10.37
N VAL A 54 -0.48 0.77 9.07
CA VAL A 54 -1.83 0.94 8.51
C VAL A 54 -2.78 -0.11 9.07
N LEU A 55 -2.39 -1.39 9.09
CA LEU A 55 -3.22 -2.46 9.64
C LEU A 55 -3.52 -2.21 11.13
N ARG A 56 -2.53 -1.76 11.90
CA ARG A 56 -2.71 -1.39 13.30
C ARG A 56 -3.75 -0.28 13.47
N LEU A 57 -3.66 0.79 12.69
CA LEU A 57 -4.64 1.89 12.73
C LEU A 57 -6.06 1.39 12.45
N LEU A 58 -6.23 0.50 11.47
CA LEU A 58 -7.54 -0.09 11.17
C LEU A 58 -8.06 -0.95 12.32
N THR A 59 -7.20 -1.73 12.99
CA THR A 59 -7.61 -2.51 14.16
C THR A 59 -7.99 -1.63 15.35
N GLU A 60 -7.30 -0.52 15.57
CA GLU A 60 -7.63 0.44 16.63
C GLU A 60 -8.98 1.12 16.36
N LEU A 61 -9.28 1.47 15.10
CA LEU A 61 -10.58 2.01 14.70
C LEU A 61 -11.74 1.02 14.93
N GLY A 62 -11.50 -0.28 14.71
CA GLY A 62 -12.51 -1.32 14.93
C GLY A 62 -12.71 -1.70 16.40
N SER A 63 -11.77 -1.33 17.29
CA SER A 63 -11.84 -1.57 18.73
C SER A 63 -12.51 -0.45 19.54
N ARG A 64 -12.98 0.62 18.86
CA ARG A 64 -13.83 1.67 19.42
C ARG A 64 -15.28 1.42 19.08
#